data_AF-A0A954RVB4-F1
#
_entry.id   AF-A0A954RVB4-F1
#
_cell.length_a   1.000
_cell.length_b   1.000
_cell.length_c   1.000
_cell.angle_alpha   90.00
_cell.angle_beta   90.00
_cell.angle_gamma   90.00
#
_symmetry.space_group_name_H-M   'P 1'
#
loop_
_entity.id
_entity.type
_entity.pdbx_description
1 polymer ?
#
loop_
_entity_poly.entity_id
_entity_poly.type
_entity_poly.pdbx_seq_one_letter_code
_entity_poly.pdbx_strand_id
1 'polypeptide(L)'
;GVQKHENTHNHRFTVKVDPYVVPGDSRSGLLPGIHRDPPGEEGAGDDRVQAYCFRMCMSNVASNRVPFPKPAGYEEKRFELLLRNFEAGDLRFPMHPAMMPNGKTDTNNSGAFSTDNIGMNYDYPDASYERREAIIAEHETYQKGFMWTLANHPRVPQTIRDEMATWGLAADEFPETDNWPHQLYIRE
;
A
#
# COMPACT_ATOMS: atom_id res chain seq x y z
N GLY A 1 7.83 -19.57 5.69
CA GLY A 1 8.36 -20.67 4.87
C GLY A 1 8.40 -20.22 3.43
N VAL A 2 9.58 -20.20 2.81
CA VAL A 2 9.82 -19.64 1.47
C VAL A 2 9.17 -20.48 0.38
N GLN A 3 8.35 -19.86 -0.47
CA GLN A 3 7.59 -20.53 -1.55
C GLN A 3 7.78 -19.81 -2.89
N LYS A 4 8.97 -19.92 -3.51
CA LYS A 4 9.29 -19.27 -4.79
C LYS A 4 8.48 -19.85 -5.95
N HIS A 5 8.14 -21.14 -5.88
CA HIS A 5 7.44 -21.82 -6.98
C HIS A 5 5.92 -21.65 -6.90
N GLU A 6 5.38 -21.33 -5.72
CA GLU A 6 3.93 -21.20 -5.51
C GLU A 6 3.38 -19.83 -5.95
N ASN A 7 4.20 -18.78 -5.99
CA ASN A 7 3.78 -17.47 -6.48
C ASN A 7 3.70 -17.43 -8.01
N THR A 8 2.73 -18.17 -8.55
CA THR A 8 2.40 -18.25 -9.97
C THR A 8 1.31 -17.26 -10.39
N HIS A 9 0.75 -16.48 -9.45
CA HIS A 9 -0.45 -15.66 -9.65
C HIS A 9 -0.23 -14.17 -9.29
N ASN A 10 -1.25 -13.47 -8.76
CA ASN A 10 -1.33 -12.01 -8.63
C ASN A 10 -0.20 -11.36 -7.77
N HIS A 11 -0.21 -10.03 -7.64
CA HIS A 11 0.72 -9.26 -6.79
C HIS A 11 2.20 -9.23 -7.23
N ARG A 12 2.44 -9.05 -8.53
CA ARG A 12 3.78 -8.92 -9.12
C ARG A 12 3.87 -7.78 -10.13
N PHE A 13 5.08 -7.25 -10.27
CA PHE A 13 5.43 -6.34 -11.37
C PHE A 13 5.29 -7.09 -12.69
N THR A 14 4.52 -6.53 -13.63
CA THR A 14 4.35 -7.07 -14.99
C THR A 14 5.21 -6.31 -16.01
N VAL A 15 5.83 -5.23 -15.58
CA VAL A 15 6.75 -4.37 -16.34
C VAL A 15 8.07 -4.26 -15.59
N LYS A 16 9.13 -3.84 -16.28
CA LYS A 16 10.43 -3.58 -15.65
C LYS A 16 10.37 -2.21 -14.97
N VAL A 17 10.66 -2.19 -13.68
CA VAL A 17 10.71 -0.96 -12.87
C VAL A 17 12.11 -0.81 -12.29
N ASP A 18 12.71 0.37 -12.47
CA ASP A 18 14.04 0.64 -11.95
C ASP A 18 14.01 0.80 -10.41
N PRO A 19 14.76 -0.01 -9.65
CA PRO A 19 14.69 -0.05 -8.20
C PRO A 19 15.65 0.94 -7.51
N TYR A 20 16.45 1.70 -8.25
CA TYR A 20 17.52 2.52 -7.70
C TYR A 20 17.11 3.97 -7.47
N VAL A 21 17.72 4.65 -6.51
CA VAL A 21 17.43 6.05 -6.20
C VAL A 21 17.63 6.93 -7.45
N VAL A 22 18.76 6.76 -8.14
CA VAL A 22 19.02 7.33 -9.47
C VAL A 22 18.76 6.24 -10.52
N PRO A 23 17.81 6.44 -11.46
CA PRO A 23 17.53 5.46 -12.50
C PRO A 23 18.79 5.00 -13.24
N GLY A 24 18.99 3.69 -13.34
CA GLY A 24 20.12 3.05 -14.01
C GLY A 24 21.43 3.00 -13.23
N ASP A 25 21.56 3.70 -12.09
CA ASP A 25 22.80 3.69 -11.29
C ASP A 25 22.64 2.86 -10.01
N SER A 26 23.16 1.63 -10.05
CA SER A 26 23.12 0.71 -8.91
C SER A 26 23.92 1.18 -7.69
N ARG A 27 24.81 2.15 -7.85
CA ARG A 27 25.61 2.74 -6.76
C ARG A 27 24.82 3.79 -5.97
N SER A 28 23.69 4.26 -6.51
CA SER A 28 22.83 5.25 -5.83
C SER A 28 22.04 4.69 -4.65
N GLY A 29 22.07 3.36 -4.46
CA GLY A 29 21.25 2.67 -3.46
C GLY A 29 19.86 2.31 -4.00
N LEU A 30 19.14 1.49 -3.24
CA LEU A 30 17.78 1.08 -3.58
C LEU A 30 16.75 2.10 -3.08
N LEU A 31 15.61 2.17 -3.76
CA LEU A 31 14.44 2.89 -3.28
C LEU A 31 13.93 2.29 -1.96
N PRO A 32 13.22 3.08 -1.12
CA PRO A 32 12.65 2.60 0.13
C PRO A 32 11.78 1.35 -0.06
N GLY A 33 11.89 0.39 0.86
CA GLY A 33 11.09 -0.85 0.85
C GLY A 33 11.59 -1.94 -0.09
N ILE A 34 12.68 -1.73 -0.83
CA ILE A 34 13.27 -2.77 -1.68
C ILE A 34 14.42 -3.46 -0.96
N HIS A 35 14.36 -4.79 -0.92
CA HIS A 35 15.40 -5.64 -0.38
C HIS A 35 16.31 -6.14 -1.50
N ARG A 36 17.64 -6.15 -1.26
CA ARG A 36 18.62 -6.69 -2.22
C ARG A 36 18.68 -8.22 -2.17
N ASP A 37 18.36 -8.80 -1.02
CA ASP A 37 18.56 -10.20 -0.76
C ASP A 37 17.59 -11.07 -1.57
N PRO A 38 18.03 -12.25 -2.03
CA PRO A 38 17.14 -13.18 -2.68
C PRO A 38 16.03 -13.62 -1.71
N PRO A 39 14.89 -14.12 -2.22
CA PRO A 39 13.80 -14.61 -1.39
C PRO A 39 14.16 -15.82 -0.51
N GLY A 40 15.34 -16.43 -0.64
CA GLY A 40 15.80 -17.58 0.14
C GLY A 40 15.69 -18.91 -0.60
N GLU A 41 15.93 -20.01 0.11
CA GLU A 41 15.83 -21.38 -0.40
C GLU A 41 14.40 -21.91 -0.35
N GLU A 42 13.99 -22.72 -1.33
CA GLU A 42 12.60 -23.21 -1.37
C GLU A 42 12.29 -24.10 -0.16
N GLY A 43 11.16 -23.87 0.50
CA GLY A 43 10.73 -24.61 1.69
C GLY A 43 11.46 -24.24 2.98
N ALA A 44 12.46 -23.36 2.94
CA ALA A 44 13.19 -22.94 4.14
C ALA A 44 12.31 -22.08 5.06
N GLY A 45 12.53 -22.20 6.37
CA GLY A 45 11.97 -21.28 7.36
C GLY A 45 12.58 -19.89 7.22
N ASP A 46 11.80 -18.86 7.55
CA ASP A 46 12.20 -17.46 7.57
C ASP A 46 11.36 -16.68 8.58
N ASP A 47 11.83 -15.48 8.94
CA ASP A 47 11.17 -14.61 9.94
C ASP A 47 10.17 -13.64 9.29
N ARG A 48 9.83 -13.87 8.02
CA ARG A 48 8.93 -13.00 7.25
C ARG A 48 7.51 -13.52 7.37
N VAL A 49 6.60 -12.58 7.60
CA VAL A 49 5.15 -12.83 7.69
C VAL A 49 4.40 -12.09 6.58
N GLN A 50 3.19 -12.55 6.26
CA GLN A 50 2.35 -11.92 5.23
C GLN A 50 2.11 -10.44 5.56
N ALA A 51 2.23 -9.56 4.57
CA ALA A 51 2.12 -8.11 4.78
C ALA A 51 0.74 -7.68 5.33
N TYR A 52 0.75 -6.58 6.09
CA TYR A 52 -0.43 -5.99 6.70
C TYR A 52 -0.85 -4.70 5.97
N CYS A 53 -2.15 -4.40 6.05
CA CYS A 53 -2.72 -3.12 5.61
C CYS A 53 -4.00 -2.82 6.40
N PHE A 54 -4.52 -1.61 6.31
CA PHE A 54 -5.88 -1.29 6.74
C PHE A 54 -6.88 -1.67 5.64
N ARG A 55 -7.96 -2.35 6.03
CA ARG A 55 -9.12 -2.58 5.17
C ARG A 55 -9.99 -1.33 5.16
N MET A 56 -9.87 -0.53 4.11
CA MET A 56 -10.48 0.81 4.08
C MET A 56 -11.95 0.76 3.66
N CYS A 57 -12.79 1.50 4.39
CA CYS A 57 -14.14 1.81 3.96
C CYS A 57 -14.15 3.11 3.15
N MET A 58 -14.21 2.98 1.82
CA MET A 58 -14.35 4.12 0.91
C MET A 58 -15.81 4.30 0.51
N SER A 59 -16.19 5.52 0.13
CA SER A 59 -17.49 5.80 -0.48
C SER A 59 -17.34 6.62 -1.76
N ASN A 60 -18.20 6.31 -2.74
CA ASN A 60 -18.40 7.12 -3.94
C ASN A 60 -19.70 7.93 -3.91
N VAL A 61 -20.42 7.91 -2.79
CA VAL A 61 -21.60 8.76 -2.55
C VAL A 61 -21.12 10.15 -2.16
N ALA A 62 -21.40 11.17 -2.99
CA ALA A 62 -20.82 12.50 -2.82
C ALA A 62 -21.04 13.13 -1.43
N SER A 63 -22.20 12.89 -0.80
CA SER A 63 -22.50 13.40 0.56
C SER A 63 -21.82 12.61 1.68
N ASN A 64 -21.28 11.42 1.39
CA ASN A 64 -20.63 10.53 2.35
C ASN A 64 -19.14 10.32 2.04
N ARG A 65 -18.52 11.24 1.30
CA ARG A 65 -17.17 11.09 0.77
C ARG A 65 -16.26 12.17 1.33
N VAL A 66 -15.26 11.77 2.12
CA VAL A 66 -14.20 12.63 2.65
C VAL A 66 -12.93 12.44 1.81
N PRO A 67 -12.29 13.52 1.31
CA PRO A 67 -11.04 13.41 0.56
C PRO A 67 -9.95 12.68 1.35
N PHE A 68 -9.10 11.92 0.66
CA PHE A 68 -7.98 11.22 1.29
C PHE A 68 -7.01 12.24 1.92
N PRO A 69 -6.72 12.14 3.23
CA PRO A 69 -5.87 13.12 3.91
C PRO A 69 -4.41 12.96 3.50
N LYS A 70 -3.68 14.08 3.40
CA LYS A 70 -2.21 14.04 3.34
C LYS A 70 -1.68 13.83 4.76
N PRO A 71 -1.00 12.71 5.07
CA PRO A 71 -0.50 12.49 6.43
C PRO A 71 0.68 13.42 6.76
N ALA A 72 0.85 13.77 8.03
CA ALA A 72 1.93 14.65 8.49
C ALA A 72 3.35 14.09 8.18
N GLY A 73 3.49 12.76 8.14
CA GLY A 73 4.73 12.06 7.78
C GLY A 73 4.85 11.69 6.30
N TYR A 74 4.14 12.36 5.39
CA TYR A 74 4.18 12.03 3.97
C TYR A 74 5.58 12.22 3.36
N GLU A 75 6.17 11.14 2.87
CA GLU A 75 7.44 11.14 2.15
C GLU A 75 7.24 10.64 0.70
N GLU A 76 7.29 11.55 -0.27
CA GLU A 76 7.06 11.24 -1.70
C GLU A 76 7.97 10.11 -2.21
N LYS A 77 9.24 10.09 -1.78
CA LYS A 77 10.22 9.06 -2.16
C LYS A 77 9.77 7.63 -1.85
N ARG A 78 8.86 7.42 -0.88
CA ARG A 78 8.31 6.09 -0.55
C ARG A 78 7.44 5.54 -1.68
N PHE A 79 6.87 6.42 -2.51
CA PHE A 79 5.99 6.07 -3.61
C PHE A 79 6.68 6.15 -4.96
N GLU A 80 7.99 6.43 -5.00
CA GLU A 80 8.75 6.51 -6.26
C GLU A 80 8.65 5.21 -7.08
N LEU A 81 8.65 4.05 -6.43
CA LEU A 81 8.51 2.76 -7.11
C LEU A 81 7.12 2.59 -7.76
N LEU A 82 6.07 3.07 -7.11
CA LEU A 82 4.71 3.12 -7.67
C LEU A 82 4.65 4.02 -8.90
N LEU A 83 5.24 5.23 -8.80
CA LEU A 83 5.26 6.20 -9.90
C LEU A 83 6.00 5.64 -11.11
N ARG A 84 7.16 5.01 -10.90
CA ARG A 84 7.91 4.35 -11.97
C ARG A 84 7.17 3.15 -12.57
N ASN A 85 6.36 2.43 -11.78
CA ASN A 85 5.53 1.35 -12.29
C ASN A 85 4.48 1.87 -13.29
N PHE A 86 3.83 3.00 -12.97
CA PHE A 86 2.93 3.67 -13.90
C PHE A 86 3.65 4.17 -15.15
N GLU A 87 4.82 4.80 -15.00
CA GLU A 87 5.64 5.30 -16.12
C GLU A 87 6.14 4.17 -17.04
N ALA A 88 6.37 2.98 -16.48
CA ALA A 88 6.71 1.77 -17.23
C ALA A 88 5.50 1.12 -17.94
N GLY A 89 4.29 1.64 -17.72
CA GLY A 89 3.07 1.27 -18.46
C GLY A 89 2.11 0.33 -17.72
N ASP A 90 2.35 0.01 -16.45
CA ASP A 90 1.39 -0.74 -15.65
C ASP A 90 0.32 0.19 -15.06
N LEU A 91 -0.81 0.30 -15.75
CA LEU A 91 -1.94 1.17 -15.39
C LEU A 91 -3.04 0.45 -14.60
N ARG A 92 -2.77 -0.72 -14.02
CA ARG A 92 -3.75 -1.42 -13.18
C ARG A 92 -4.07 -0.57 -11.94
N PHE A 93 -5.32 -0.58 -11.52
CA PHE A 93 -5.72 0.09 -10.27
C PHE A 93 -5.06 -0.64 -9.08
N PRO A 94 -4.17 0.02 -8.31
CA PRO A 94 -3.28 -0.66 -7.36
C PRO A 94 -3.96 -0.91 -6.00
N MET A 95 -5.24 -1.29 -6.04
CA MET A 95 -6.05 -1.73 -4.90
C MET A 95 -7.29 -2.46 -5.44
N HIS A 96 -7.96 -3.21 -4.58
CA HIS A 96 -9.20 -3.90 -4.89
C HIS A 96 -10.34 -3.36 -4.01
N PRO A 97 -11.16 -2.42 -4.51
CA PRO A 97 -12.35 -1.97 -3.81
C PRO A 97 -13.48 -2.99 -3.98
N ALA A 98 -13.69 -3.86 -2.99
CA ALA A 98 -14.83 -4.76 -3.00
C ALA A 98 -16.09 -4.01 -2.57
N MET A 99 -17.10 -3.93 -3.45
CA MET A 99 -18.33 -3.18 -3.14
C MET A 99 -19.12 -3.81 -1.99
N MET A 100 -19.59 -2.94 -1.10
CA MET A 100 -20.45 -3.22 0.04
C MET A 100 -21.77 -2.44 -0.10
N PRO A 101 -22.84 -2.80 0.65
CA PRO A 101 -24.07 -2.03 0.68
C PRO A 101 -23.86 -0.54 0.98
N ASN A 102 -24.82 0.29 0.59
CA ASN A 102 -24.84 1.74 0.84
C ASN A 102 -23.72 2.54 0.13
N GLY A 103 -23.21 2.05 -1.01
CA GLY A 103 -22.20 2.76 -1.80
C GLY A 103 -20.86 2.85 -1.07
N LYS A 104 -20.50 1.78 -0.36
CA LYS A 104 -19.25 1.64 0.40
C LYS A 104 -18.40 0.52 -0.16
N THR A 105 -17.17 0.39 0.33
CA THR A 105 -16.25 -0.69 -0.06
C THR A 105 -15.63 -1.35 1.15
N ASP A 106 -15.19 -2.59 0.99
CA ASP A 106 -14.12 -3.18 1.80
C ASP A 106 -12.84 -3.29 0.94
N THR A 107 -12.02 -2.24 0.96
CA THR A 107 -10.87 -2.11 0.04
C THR A 107 -9.63 -2.82 0.55
N ASN A 108 -9.01 -3.63 -0.33
CA ASN A 108 -7.80 -4.40 -0.04
C ASN A 108 -6.68 -4.14 -1.05
N ASN A 109 -5.54 -4.81 -0.83
CA ASN A 109 -4.42 -4.78 -1.76
C ASN A 109 -4.73 -5.41 -3.12
N SER A 110 -4.07 -4.91 -4.17
CA SER A 110 -4.03 -5.50 -5.50
C SER A 110 -2.81 -5.02 -6.28
N GLY A 111 -2.19 -5.92 -7.05
CA GLY A 111 -1.02 -5.57 -7.86
C GLY A 111 0.30 -5.56 -7.09
N ALA A 112 1.35 -5.06 -7.74
CA ALA A 112 2.73 -5.17 -7.28
C ALA A 112 3.09 -4.22 -6.13
N PHE A 113 2.58 -2.99 -6.21
CA PHE A 113 2.75 -1.93 -5.23
C PHE A 113 1.36 -1.44 -4.85
N SER A 114 0.99 -1.54 -3.57
CA SER A 114 -0.40 -1.43 -3.13
C SER A 114 -0.46 -0.99 -1.65
N THR A 115 -1.66 -0.99 -1.09
CA THR A 115 -1.97 -0.75 0.34
C THR A 115 -1.16 -1.56 1.36
N ASP A 116 -0.58 -2.71 0.99
CA ASP A 116 0.30 -3.48 1.89
C ASP A 116 1.64 -2.75 2.11
N ASN A 117 2.01 -2.51 3.36
CA ASN A 117 3.32 -1.94 3.74
C ASN A 117 4.32 -3.07 3.95
N ILE A 118 4.74 -3.69 2.84
CA ILE A 118 5.54 -4.93 2.84
C ILE A 118 6.82 -4.76 3.67
N GLY A 119 7.06 -5.68 4.59
CA GLY A 119 8.27 -5.73 5.42
C GLY A 119 8.22 -4.89 6.69
N MET A 120 7.24 -3.99 6.83
CA MET A 120 7.10 -3.17 8.04
C MET A 120 6.38 -3.90 9.18
N ASN A 121 5.90 -5.11 8.94
CA ASN A 121 5.12 -5.90 9.88
C ASN A 121 5.88 -7.06 10.53
N TYR A 122 7.13 -7.33 10.14
CA TYR A 122 7.86 -8.52 10.59
C TYR A 122 8.05 -8.57 12.10
N ASP A 123 8.33 -7.44 12.74
CA ASP A 123 8.50 -7.37 14.20
C ASP A 123 7.18 -7.53 14.97
N TYR A 124 6.02 -7.35 14.32
CA TYR A 124 4.74 -7.18 15.01
C TYR A 124 4.34 -8.35 15.94
N PRO A 125 4.49 -9.64 15.55
CA PRO A 125 4.08 -10.76 16.37
C PRO A 125 4.78 -10.80 17.74
N ASP A 126 6.07 -10.48 17.77
CA ASP A 126 6.90 -10.58 18.98
C ASP A 126 7.20 -9.22 19.66
N ALA A 127 6.70 -8.12 19.06
CA ALA A 127 6.91 -6.76 19.55
C ALA A 127 6.21 -6.45 20.88
N SER A 128 6.80 -5.54 21.65
CA SER A 128 6.12 -4.90 22.80
C SER A 128 4.91 -4.08 22.34
N TYR A 129 4.03 -3.71 23.27
CA TYR A 129 2.86 -2.88 22.95
C TYR A 129 3.26 -1.55 22.31
N GLU A 130 4.28 -0.88 22.86
CA GLU A 130 4.78 0.40 22.33
C GLU A 130 5.33 0.23 20.90
N ARG A 131 6.02 -0.89 20.64
CA ARG A 131 6.53 -1.19 19.30
C ARG A 131 5.41 -1.53 18.32
N ARG A 132 4.37 -2.24 18.76
CA ARG A 132 3.17 -2.52 17.93
C ARG A 132 2.43 -1.22 17.58
N GLU A 133 2.26 -0.30 18.53
CA GLU A 133 1.67 1.01 18.26
C GLU A 133 2.48 1.80 17.22
N ALA A 134 3.81 1.80 17.32
CA ALA A 134 4.67 2.41 16.31
C ALA A 134 4.53 1.76 14.92
N ILE A 135 4.40 0.43 14.87
CA ILE A 135 4.18 -0.30 13.61
C ILE A 135 2.81 0.08 13.01
N ILE A 136 1.76 0.16 13.83
CA ILE A 136 0.42 0.55 13.37
C ILE A 136 0.43 1.98 12.81
N ALA A 137 1.05 2.93 13.52
CA ALA A 137 1.18 4.31 13.07
C ALA A 137 1.99 4.44 11.76
N GLU A 138 3.02 3.61 11.59
CA GLU A 138 3.79 3.50 10.36
C GLU A 138 2.94 3.00 9.18
N HIS A 139 2.11 1.97 9.39
CA HIS A 139 1.17 1.48 8.35
C HIS A 139 0.10 2.52 8.01
N GLU A 140 -0.41 3.24 9.00
CA GLU A 140 -1.41 4.29 8.79
C GLU A 140 -0.82 5.43 7.96
N THR A 141 0.38 5.89 8.31
CA THR A 141 1.09 6.95 7.57
C THR A 141 1.38 6.52 6.13
N TYR A 142 1.88 5.29 5.95
CA TYR A 142 2.13 4.74 4.62
C TYR A 142 0.86 4.71 3.77
N GLN A 143 -0.22 4.12 4.29
CA GLN A 143 -1.40 3.87 3.48
C GLN A 143 -2.22 5.15 3.24
N LYS A 144 -2.31 6.08 4.21
CA LYS A 144 -2.84 7.43 3.95
C LYS A 144 -2.01 8.14 2.87
N GLY A 145 -0.68 8.03 2.92
CA GLY A 145 0.21 8.60 1.91
C GLY A 145 0.03 7.97 0.53
N PHE A 146 -0.19 6.65 0.47
CA PHE A 146 -0.48 5.93 -0.77
C PHE A 146 -1.77 6.45 -1.42
N MET A 147 -2.87 6.52 -0.65
CA MET A 147 -4.16 7.02 -1.13
C MET A 147 -4.07 8.47 -1.58
N TRP A 148 -3.38 9.32 -0.81
CA TRP A 148 -3.15 10.71 -1.19
C TRP A 148 -2.33 10.83 -2.48
N THR A 149 -1.28 10.03 -2.65
CA THR A 149 -0.44 10.02 -3.86
C THR A 149 -1.28 9.67 -5.08
N LEU A 150 -2.09 8.61 -5.01
CA LEU A 150 -2.95 8.20 -6.12
C LEU A 150 -3.96 9.27 -6.51
N ALA A 151 -4.50 10.01 -5.55
CA ALA A 151 -5.48 11.05 -5.81
C ALA A 151 -4.86 12.37 -6.33
N ASN A 152 -3.62 12.70 -5.95
CA ASN A 152 -3.10 14.06 -6.10
C ASN A 152 -1.78 14.18 -6.90
N HIS A 153 -0.97 13.13 -7.00
CA HIS A 153 0.39 13.28 -7.49
C HIS A 153 0.44 13.45 -9.02
N PRO A 154 1.17 14.44 -9.57
CA PRO A 154 1.19 14.77 -11.01
C PRO A 154 1.67 13.61 -11.90
N ARG A 155 2.59 12.78 -11.40
CA ARG A 155 3.12 11.59 -12.11
C ARG A 155 2.17 10.37 -12.10
N VAL A 156 1.08 10.41 -11.31
CA VAL A 156 0.04 9.37 -11.40
C VAL A 156 -0.78 9.60 -12.68
N PRO A 157 -1.05 8.57 -13.49
CA PRO A 157 -1.84 8.68 -14.70
C PRO A 157 -3.21 9.35 -14.46
N GLN A 158 -3.64 10.19 -15.39
CA GLN A 158 -4.90 10.92 -15.25
C GLN A 158 -6.09 9.97 -15.05
N THR A 159 -6.13 8.84 -15.75
CA THR A 159 -7.19 7.82 -15.60
C THR A 159 -7.28 7.26 -14.17
N ILE A 160 -6.15 7.11 -13.49
CA ILE A 160 -6.12 6.66 -12.09
C ILE A 160 -6.57 7.80 -11.17
N ARG A 161 -6.11 9.04 -11.40
CA ARG A 161 -6.57 10.20 -10.62
C ARG A 161 -8.08 10.45 -10.77
N ASP A 162 -8.62 10.27 -11.98
CA ASP A 162 -10.04 10.41 -12.26
C ASP A 162 -10.85 9.35 -11.50
N GLU A 163 -10.41 8.09 -11.51
CA GLU A 163 -11.01 7.02 -10.72
C GLU A 163 -10.95 7.36 -9.22
N MET A 164 -9.79 7.76 -8.72
CA MET A 164 -9.60 8.17 -7.32
C MET A 164 -10.48 9.36 -6.92
N ALA A 165 -10.73 10.30 -7.84
CA ALA A 165 -11.60 11.45 -7.59
C ALA A 165 -13.09 11.06 -7.43
N THR A 166 -13.47 9.84 -7.82
CA THR A 166 -14.79 9.28 -7.51
C THR A 166 -14.88 8.75 -6.07
N TRP A 167 -13.74 8.41 -5.46
CA TRP A 167 -13.65 7.80 -4.13
C TRP A 167 -13.13 8.77 -3.05
N GLY A 168 -13.40 8.40 -1.81
CA GLY A 168 -12.89 9.04 -0.60
C GLY A 168 -13.21 8.15 0.61
N LEU A 169 -12.73 8.51 1.80
CA LEU A 169 -13.12 7.81 3.02
C LEU A 169 -14.63 8.00 3.27
N ALA A 170 -15.29 6.98 3.80
CA ALA A 170 -16.71 7.05 4.15
C ALA A 170 -16.90 7.95 5.38
N ALA A 171 -17.62 9.06 5.24
CA ALA A 171 -17.77 10.08 6.28
C ALA A 171 -18.50 9.59 7.55
N ASP A 172 -19.34 8.58 7.39
CA ASP A 172 -20.14 7.96 8.45
C ASP A 172 -19.48 6.73 9.10
N GLU A 173 -18.29 6.35 8.65
CA GLU A 173 -17.50 5.25 9.23
C GLU A 173 -16.30 5.81 9.99
N PHE A 174 -16.01 5.22 11.15
CA PHE A 174 -14.85 5.56 11.99
C PHE A 174 -14.68 7.09 12.26
N PRO A 175 -15.73 7.83 12.64
CA PRO A 175 -15.65 9.28 12.83
C PRO A 175 -14.63 9.74 13.89
N GLU A 176 -14.31 8.87 14.85
CA GLU A 176 -13.34 9.12 15.93
C GLU A 176 -11.88 9.05 15.49
N THR A 177 -11.60 8.55 14.28
CA THR A 177 -10.25 8.39 13.70
C THR A 177 -10.15 9.08 12.33
N ASP A 178 -10.87 10.19 12.15
CA ASP A 178 -10.93 10.93 10.89
C ASP A 178 -11.28 10.02 9.70
N ASN A 179 -12.25 9.13 9.91
CA ASN A 179 -12.76 8.16 8.95
C ASN A 179 -11.77 7.05 8.54
N TRP A 180 -10.69 6.87 9.31
CA TRP A 180 -9.72 5.81 9.11
C TRP A 180 -10.05 4.57 9.94
N PRO A 181 -9.95 3.34 9.41
CA PRO A 181 -10.26 2.14 10.20
C PRO A 181 -9.37 1.99 11.45
N HIS A 182 -9.95 1.51 12.56
CA HIS A 182 -9.24 1.36 13.85
C HIS A 182 -8.13 0.33 13.86
N GLN A 183 -8.28 -0.72 13.06
CA GLN A 183 -7.47 -1.93 13.20
C GLN A 183 -6.68 -2.20 11.93
N LEU A 184 -5.40 -2.44 12.14
CA LEU A 184 -4.53 -3.01 11.12
C LEU A 184 -4.97 -4.45 10.86
N TYR A 185 -5.14 -4.82 9.59
CA TYR A 185 -5.48 -6.19 9.22
C TYR A 185 -4.24 -7.07 9.31
N ILE A 186 -4.16 -7.81 10.41
CA ILE A 186 -3.11 -8.75 10.75
C ILE A 186 -3.53 -10.15 10.28
N ARG A 187 -2.61 -10.84 9.62
CA ARG A 187 -2.76 -12.24 9.19
C ARG A 187 -1.62 -13.04 9.80
N GLU A 188 -1.96 -14.19 10.37
CA GLU A 188 -1.02 -15.18 10.92
C GLU A 188 -1.11 -16.47 10.11
#